data_AF-A0A382W2X1-F1
#
_entry.id   AF-A0A382W2X1-F1
#
_cell.length_a   1.000
_cell.length_b   1.000
_cell.length_c   1.000
_cell.angle_alpha   90.00
_cell.angle_beta   90.00
_cell.angle_gamma   90.00
#
_symmetry.space_group_name_H-M   'P 1'
#
loop_
_entity.id
_entity.type
_entity.pdbx_description
1 polymer ?
#
loop_
_entity_poly.entity_id
_entity_poly.type
_entity_poly.pdbx_seq_one_letter_code
_entity_poly.pdbx_strand_id
1 'polypeptide(L)'
;MDTTDSAIVFDENGVCDHCNRFYKYFQKTWDSALNGSRIHEIKKIVKIIQKQKGDSLNKHNCLIGISGGPDSSYMLHYLVSELGLRPLVFHTDTGWNTKAAV
;
A
#
# COMPACT_ATOMS: atom_id res chain seq x y z
N MET A 1 -7.98 14.11 13.22
CA MET A 1 -7.30 15.38 12.91
C MET A 1 -8.22 16.48 13.41
N ASP A 2 -7.79 17.18 14.45
CA ASP A 2 -8.57 18.19 15.16
C ASP A 2 -7.67 19.40 15.48
N THR A 3 -8.18 20.36 16.23
CA THR A 3 -7.49 21.59 16.60
C THR A 3 -6.28 21.40 17.53
N THR A 4 -5.98 20.18 18.00
CA THR A 4 -4.75 19.90 18.76
C THR A 4 -3.51 19.90 17.87
N ASP A 5 -3.67 19.70 16.56
CA ASP A 5 -2.61 19.90 15.58
C ASP A 5 -2.48 21.41 15.28
N SER A 6 -1.42 22.04 15.78
CA SER A 6 -1.20 23.47 15.59
C SER A 6 -1.00 23.91 14.12
N ALA A 7 -0.69 22.97 13.22
CA ALA A 7 -0.47 23.26 11.81
C ALA A 7 -1.73 23.08 10.95
N ILE A 8 -2.80 22.49 11.50
CA ILE A 8 -4.03 22.24 10.75
C ILE A 8 -4.79 23.54 10.52
N VAL A 9 -5.33 23.71 9.32
CA VAL A 9 -6.17 24.87 8.97
C VAL A 9 -7.54 24.38 8.52
N PHE A 10 -8.59 25.02 9.04
CA PHE A 10 -9.96 24.75 8.65
C PHE A 10 -10.49 25.88 7.77
N ASP A 11 -11.25 25.52 6.74
CA ASP A 11 -11.98 26.52 5.94
C ASP A 11 -13.26 27.00 6.64
N GLU A 12 -14.00 27.91 5.98
CA GLU A 12 -15.25 28.48 6.50
C GLU A 12 -16.35 27.45 6.76
N ASN A 13 -16.27 26.27 6.13
CA ASN A 13 -17.19 25.15 6.34
C ASN A 13 -16.68 24.16 7.39
N GLY A 14 -15.55 24.45 8.04
CA GLY A 14 -14.93 23.58 9.04
C GLY A 14 -14.21 22.38 8.43
N VAL A 15 -13.87 22.39 7.14
CA VAL A 15 -13.16 21.28 6.48
C VAL A 15 -11.65 21.49 6.58
N CYS A 16 -10.93 20.44 6.99
CA CYS A 16 -9.49 20.49 7.21
C CYS A 16 -8.70 20.63 5.89
N ASP A 17 -7.54 21.29 5.92
CA ASP A 17 -6.66 21.49 4.75
C ASP A 17 -6.21 20.15 4.13
N HIS A 18 -5.94 19.13 4.93
CA HIS A 18 -5.65 17.78 4.43
C HIS A 18 -6.83 17.14 3.70
N CYS A 19 -8.05 17.38 4.18
CA CYS A 19 -9.31 16.91 3.61
C CYS A 19 -9.53 17.61 2.25
N ASN A 20 -9.39 18.94 2.23
CA ASN A 20 -9.47 19.75 1.02
C ASN A 20 -8.40 19.35 -0.01
N ARG A 21 -7.19 19.01 0.43
CA ARG A 21 -6.12 18.49 -0.44
C ARG A 21 -6.51 17.14 -1.07
N PHE A 22 -7.17 16.25 -0.32
CA PHE A 22 -7.71 15.01 -0.87
C PHE A 22 -8.70 15.28 -2.00
N TYR A 23 -9.73 16.10 -1.75
CA TYR A 23 -10.74 16.42 -2.77
C TYR A 23 -10.14 17.11 -4.00
N LYS A 24 -9.22 18.05 -3.78
CA LYS A 24 -8.62 18.83 -4.86
C LYS A 24 -7.66 18.03 -5.75
N TYR A 25 -6.85 17.14 -5.17
CA TYR A 25 -5.73 16.53 -5.90
C TYR A 25 -5.82 15.00 -6.04
N PHE A 26 -6.48 14.32 -5.12
CA PHE A 26 -6.44 12.86 -5.03
C PHE A 26 -7.75 12.18 -5.39
N GLN A 27 -8.90 12.83 -5.17
CA GLN A 27 -10.22 12.25 -5.36
C GLN A 27 -10.41 11.63 -6.75
N LYS A 28 -10.05 12.35 -7.82
CA LYS A 28 -10.18 11.82 -9.19
C LYS A 28 -9.41 10.51 -9.40
N THR A 29 -8.17 10.45 -8.89
CA THR A 29 -7.32 9.26 -9.00
C THR A 29 -7.83 8.13 -8.11
N TRP A 30 -8.37 8.48 -6.94
CA TRP A 30 -9.01 7.54 -6.01
C TRP A 30 -10.24 6.90 -6.61
N ASP A 31 -11.17 7.70 -7.15
CA ASP A 31 -12.40 7.22 -7.79
C ASP A 31 -12.09 6.33 -9.00
N SER A 32 -11.07 6.70 -9.77
CA SER A 32 -10.55 5.88 -10.89
C SER A 32 -9.95 4.55 -10.42
N ALA A 33 -9.33 4.51 -9.24
CA ALA A 33 -8.85 3.25 -8.66
C ALA A 33 -10.02 2.39 -8.18
N LEU A 34 -10.99 2.98 -7.47
CA LEU A 34 -12.14 2.28 -6.91
C LEU A 34 -13.05 1.65 -7.98
N ASN A 35 -13.24 2.34 -9.11
CA ASN A 35 -14.02 1.78 -10.23
C ASN A 35 -13.23 0.77 -11.08
N GLY A 36 -12.00 0.43 -10.69
CA GLY A 36 -11.17 -0.56 -11.35
C GLY A 36 -10.46 -0.07 -12.61
N SER A 37 -10.64 1.19 -13.03
CA SER A 37 -10.04 1.69 -14.29
C SER A 37 -8.51 1.64 -14.27
N ARG A 38 -7.88 1.65 -13.08
CA ARG A 38 -6.42 1.61 -12.91
C ARG A 38 -5.83 0.21 -12.69
N ILE A 39 -6.63 -0.86 -12.67
CA ILE A 39 -6.14 -2.24 -12.43
C ILE A 39 -5.09 -2.68 -13.47
N HIS A 40 -5.17 -2.13 -14.68
CA HIS A 40 -4.23 -2.42 -15.75
C HIS A 40 -2.80 -1.99 -15.42
N GLU A 41 -2.62 -0.96 -14.60
CA GLU A 41 -1.31 -0.47 -14.16
C GLU A 41 -0.60 -1.51 -13.29
N ILE A 42 -1.34 -2.11 -12.33
CA ILE A 42 -0.84 -3.21 -11.49
C ILE A 42 -0.49 -4.41 -12.38
N LYS A 43 -1.38 -4.79 -13.31
CA LYS A 43 -1.13 -5.92 -14.24
C LYS A 43 0.13 -5.70 -15.08
N LYS A 44 0.43 -4.46 -15.48
CA LYS A 44 1.65 -4.13 -16.23
C LYS A 44 2.90 -4.37 -15.38
N ILE A 45 2.89 -3.94 -14.12
CA ILE A 45 3.99 -4.16 -13.18
C ILE A 45 4.20 -5.66 -12.92
N VAL A 46 3.13 -6.40 -12.66
CA VAL A 46 3.19 -7.85 -12.44
C VAL A 46 3.81 -8.56 -13.64
N LYS A 47 3.43 -8.18 -14.88
CA LYS A 47 4.03 -8.73 -16.11
C LYS A 47 5.53 -8.44 -16.20
N ILE A 48 5.99 -7.26 -15.79
CA ILE A 48 7.42 -6.92 -15.78
C ILE A 48 8.16 -7.82 -14.79
N ILE A 49 7.65 -7.93 -13.57
CA ILE A 49 8.23 -8.79 -12.52
C ILE A 49 8.32 -10.25 -12.99
N GLN A 50 7.25 -10.76 -13.61
CA GLN A 50 7.21 -12.14 -14.10
C GLN A 50 8.14 -12.40 -15.30
N LYS A 51 8.41 -11.38 -16.14
CA LYS A 51 9.34 -11.46 -17.27
C LYS A 51 10.80 -11.41 -16.83
N GLN A 52 11.12 -10.70 -15.75
CA GLN A 52 12.47 -10.58 -15.20
C GLN A 52 12.97 -11.84 -14.49
N LYS A 53 12.38 -13.02 -14.76
CA LYS A 53 12.91 -14.33 -14.33
C LYS A 53 14.24 -14.60 -15.04
N GLY A 54 15.30 -13.91 -14.64
CA GLY A 54 16.68 -14.34 -14.84
C GLY A 54 16.88 -15.60 -14.02
N ASP A 55 16.99 -16.72 -14.72
CA ASP A 55 17.18 -18.09 -14.26
C ASP A 55 16.22 -18.62 -13.17
N SER A 56 15.84 -19.88 -13.34
CA SER A 56 14.91 -20.65 -12.50
C SER A 56 15.28 -20.78 -11.02
N LEU A 57 16.35 -20.12 -10.56
CA LEU A 57 16.94 -20.20 -9.23
C LEU A 57 16.43 -19.14 -8.24
N ASN A 58 15.74 -18.09 -8.71
CA ASN A 58 15.23 -17.04 -7.82
C ASN A 58 13.90 -17.44 -7.15
N LYS A 59 14.00 -17.86 -5.87
CA LYS A 59 12.86 -18.22 -5.00
C LYS A 59 11.84 -17.08 -4.88
N HIS A 60 12.31 -15.84 -4.83
CA HIS A 60 11.47 -14.63 -4.69
C HIS A 60 11.56 -13.75 -5.93
N ASN A 61 10.48 -13.00 -6.24
CA ASN A 61 10.42 -12.07 -7.37
C ASN A 61 9.97 -10.65 -6.99
N CYS A 62 9.61 -10.40 -5.73
CA CYS A 62 9.37 -9.07 -5.19
C CYS A 62 9.75 -9.04 -3.70
N LEU A 63 9.69 -7.86 -3.08
CA LEU A 63 9.94 -7.64 -1.65
C LEU A 63 8.73 -6.90 -1.07
N ILE A 64 8.27 -7.30 0.11
CA ILE A 64 7.25 -6.57 0.87
C ILE A 64 7.65 -6.46 2.34
N GLY A 65 7.51 -5.25 2.89
CA GLY A 65 7.59 -5.01 4.32
C GLY A 65 6.27 -5.37 5.01
N ILE A 66 6.31 -6.11 6.11
CA ILE A 66 5.13 -6.41 6.94
C ILE A 66 5.30 -5.82 8.34
N SER A 67 4.25 -5.17 8.85
CA SER A 67 4.23 -4.60 10.20
C SER A 67 3.51 -5.47 11.24
N GLY A 68 2.89 -6.57 10.79
CA GLY A 68 1.95 -7.36 11.58
C GLY A 68 0.51 -6.80 11.56
N GLY A 69 0.31 -5.62 10.98
CA GLY A 69 -1.02 -5.01 10.84
C GLY A 69 -1.88 -5.66 9.74
N PRO A 70 -3.21 -5.49 9.81
CA PRO A 70 -4.16 -6.08 8.87
C PRO A 70 -3.91 -5.64 7.42
N ASP A 71 -3.57 -4.36 7.21
CA ASP A 71 -3.34 -3.82 5.87
C ASP A 71 -2.14 -4.49 5.18
N SER A 72 -1.01 -4.56 5.88
CA SER A 72 0.20 -5.21 5.35
C SER A 72 0.01 -6.71 5.13
N SER A 73 -0.78 -7.36 6.00
CA SER A 73 -1.15 -8.77 5.88
C SER A 73 -2.06 -9.02 4.68
N TYR A 74 -3.05 -8.15 4.45
CA TYR A 74 -3.92 -8.22 3.28
C TYR A 74 -3.14 -7.95 1.99
N MET A 75 -2.22 -6.99 1.98
CA MET A 75 -1.34 -6.76 0.83
C MET A 75 -0.51 -8.01 0.52
N LEU A 76 0.10 -8.65 1.52
CA LEU A 76 0.83 -9.90 1.34
C LEU A 76 -0.07 -10.99 0.74
N HIS A 77 -1.28 -11.18 1.30
CA HIS A 77 -2.27 -12.11 0.76
C HIS A 77 -2.60 -11.82 -0.70
N TYR A 78 -2.88 -10.56 -1.04
CA TYR A 78 -3.18 -10.13 -2.41
C TYR A 78 -2.03 -10.40 -3.39
N LEU A 79 -0.79 -10.10 -3.01
CA LEU A 79 0.38 -10.36 -3.84
C LEU A 79 0.54 -11.86 -4.16
N VAL A 80 0.30 -12.73 -3.19
CA VAL A 80 0.47 -14.18 -3.32
C VAL A 80 -0.73 -14.81 -4.03
N SER A 81 -1.94 -14.61 -3.51
CA SER A 81 -3.15 -15.31 -3.95
C SER A 81 -3.71 -14.74 -5.25
N GLU A 82 -3.74 -13.42 -5.40
CA GLU A 82 -4.38 -12.78 -6.56
C GLU A 82 -3.40 -12.48 -7.68
N LEU A 83 -2.15 -12.10 -7.35
CA LEU A 83 -1.15 -11.72 -8.35
C LEU A 83 -0.12 -12.83 -8.68
N GLY A 84 -0.11 -13.92 -7.91
CA GLY A 84 0.82 -15.05 -8.12
C GLY A 84 2.30 -14.67 -7.97
N LEU A 85 2.59 -13.63 -7.19
CA LEU A 85 3.95 -13.22 -6.88
C LEU A 85 4.52 -14.04 -5.73
N ARG A 86 5.85 -14.06 -5.63
CA ARG A 86 6.61 -14.76 -4.59
C ARG A 86 7.42 -13.71 -3.82
N PRO A 87 6.80 -12.98 -2.89
CA PRO A 87 7.48 -11.95 -2.13
C PRO A 87 8.50 -12.55 -1.16
N LEU A 88 9.68 -11.94 -1.09
CA LEU A 88 10.50 -11.97 0.12
C LEU A 88 9.79 -11.07 1.14
N VAL A 89 9.41 -11.63 2.29
CA VAL A 89 8.73 -10.88 3.35
C VAL A 89 9.76 -10.40 4.35
N PHE A 90 9.74 -9.11 4.65
CA PHE A 90 10.69 -8.48 5.57
C PHE A 90 9.95 -7.73 6.68
N HIS A 91 10.41 -7.88 7.91
CA HIS A 91 9.90 -7.17 9.07
C HIS A 91 11.08 -6.56 9.82
N THR A 92 10.93 -5.32 10.25
CA THR A 92 11.92 -4.64 11.09
C THR A 92 11.38 -4.56 12.51
N ASP A 93 12.07 -5.21 13.44
CA ASP A 93 11.81 -5.01 14.86
C ASP A 93 12.36 -3.65 15.31
N THR A 94 11.48 -2.77 15.76
CA THR A 94 11.83 -1.43 16.28
C THR A 94 11.71 -1.35 17.80
N GLY A 95 11.61 -2.48 18.50
CA GLY A 95 11.46 -2.57 19.95
C GLY A 95 10.01 -2.67 20.43
N TRP A 96 9.05 -2.86 19.53
CA TRP A 96 7.61 -2.90 19.82
C TRP A 96 6.98 -4.28 19.61
N ASN A 97 7.79 -5.29 19.30
CA ASN A 97 7.31 -6.64 19.06
C ASN A 97 6.95 -7.33 20.38
N THR A 98 5.88 -8.13 20.32
CA THR A 98 5.54 -9.06 21.40
C THR A 98 5.71 -10.49 20.91
N LYS A 99 5.72 -11.48 21.81
CA LYS A 99 5.75 -12.89 21.38
C LYS A 99 4.59 -13.27 20.44
N ALA A 100 3.47 -12.56 20.52
CA ALA A 100 2.30 -12.76 19.69
C ALA A 100 2.23 -11.82 18.47
N ALA A 101 3.10 -10.80 18.42
CA ALA A 101 3.10 -9.77 17.38
C ALA A 101 4.46 -9.71 16.72
N VAL A 102 4.59 -10.52 15.65
CA VAL A 102 5.29 -10.36 14.37
C VAL A 102 4.63 -11.32 13.38
#